data_AF-A0A970LHN1-F1
#
_entry.id   AF-A0A970LHN1-F1
#
_cell.length_a   1.000
_cell.length_b   1.000
_cell.length_c   1.000
_cell.angle_alpha   90.00
_cell.angle_beta   90.00
_cell.angle_gamma   90.00
#
_symmetry.space_group_name_H-M   'P 1'
#
loop_
_entity.id
_entity.type
_entity.pdbx_description
1 polymer ?
#
loop_
_entity_poly.entity_id
_entity_poly.type
_entity_poly.pdbx_seq_one_letter_code
_entity_poly.pdbx_strand_id
1 'polypeptide(L)'
;FYYVYIGLSILIGFSLLLYNKINRKVIIFGPLALILATSISGLASVIVQNLIVTPNELVKEEKFLQHNIDYTNYAYRLHDVEVKQFGVAQNLVREDIEENKVTINNIPVNDYKPAKDIYNQIQGLKNYYYFNDMDIDRYMVNGEYRQVFISARELQSANIPKQEGGGTSWINRYLKYTHGYGVAMSPVNEVTPSGQPRLFIKDLPVISETDVKVERPQIYYGEITKDFAIVNTREKEFDYPSSTGNVETIYDGTGGIPLTFPNRIMLALTQGKMNFILSQDINSQSKVLMHREIIERVKKIAPFLAYDEDPYIVVSDSKLYWIVDAYTISNKYPYSEPIEENTDINYIRNSVKIIIDAYNGTTDFYIADDNDPLIKTYAKIFKTLFKPLADMPADLRAHLRYPQMLFDIQTDIYSKYHIRSAREFYNKSDVWDIGTQIYGPSGASSESMFVESSYLIMKLPDSEKEEFILMVPYTPQRKNNMISWFAVKNDGENYGQLKLYTFPSGKIVEGPMQVEGIISQDVAIGNAINLLQSGGNSQVIRGNMLIIPIEDSILYVEPIYLRASNASALPELKKVIVFYRNKVVMEDSLELSLAKIFPPPKEDEEPTIPKPPDISIKPPDEADTVAELIE
;
A
#
# COMPACT_ATOMS: atom_id res chain seq x y z
N PHE A 1 14.16 9.16 46.51
CA PHE A 1 13.08 8.83 47.47
C PHE A 1 12.86 7.33 47.66
N TYR A 2 12.60 6.52 46.62
CA TYR A 2 12.26 5.08 46.75
C TYR A 2 13.07 4.26 47.80
N TYR A 3 14.40 4.32 47.82
CA TYR A 3 15.21 3.60 48.82
C TYR A 3 14.90 3.98 50.28
N VAL A 4 14.50 5.23 50.55
CA VAL A 4 14.08 5.70 51.88
C VAL A 4 12.72 5.09 52.26
N TYR A 5 11.81 4.92 51.30
CA TYR A 5 10.53 4.24 51.53
C TYR A 5 10.71 2.75 51.77
N ILE A 6 11.57 2.08 51.00
CA ILE A 6 11.91 0.67 51.23
C ILE A 6 12.47 0.50 52.66
N GLY A 7 13.40 1.35 53.09
CA GLY A 7 13.93 1.36 54.45
C GLY A 7 12.86 1.60 55.54
N LEU A 8 12.00 2.62 55.36
CA LEU A 8 10.92 2.92 56.31
C LEU A 8 9.87 1.80 56.37
N SER A 9 9.43 1.25 55.24
CA SER A 9 8.48 0.15 55.19
C SER A 9 9.03 -1.12 55.84
N ILE A 10 10.32 -1.45 55.65
CA ILE A 10 10.98 -2.57 56.33
C ILE A 10 11.04 -2.33 57.84
N LEU A 11 11.43 -1.13 58.29
CA LEU A 11 11.45 -0.77 59.73
C LEU A 11 10.05 -0.84 60.36
N ILE A 12 9.02 -0.37 59.66
CA ILE A 12 7.63 -0.44 60.12
C ILE A 12 7.18 -1.90 60.22
N GLY A 13 7.40 -2.72 59.17
CA GLY A 13 7.09 -4.14 59.17
C GLY A 13 7.78 -4.88 60.32
N PHE A 14 9.06 -4.60 60.57
CA PHE A 14 9.80 -5.19 61.68
C PHE A 14 9.28 -4.74 63.06
N SER A 15 8.85 -3.48 63.20
CA SER A 15 8.22 -2.97 64.43
C SER A 15 6.85 -3.60 64.70
N LEU A 16 6.09 -3.93 63.64
CA LEU A 16 4.80 -4.63 63.72
C LEU A 16 4.98 -6.11 64.05
N LEU A 17 5.98 -6.79 63.50
CA LEU A 17 6.33 -8.16 63.89
C LEU A 17 6.77 -8.26 65.36
N LEU A 18 7.33 -7.18 65.92
CA LEU A 18 7.72 -7.07 67.33
C LEU A 18 6.65 -6.39 68.23
N TYR A 19 5.39 -6.32 67.79
CA TYR A 19 4.29 -5.63 68.49
C TYR A 19 4.15 -5.99 69.98
N ASN A 20 4.35 -7.25 70.36
CA ASN A 20 4.26 -7.71 71.75
C ASN A 20 5.49 -7.37 72.63
N LYS A 21 6.55 -6.77 72.07
CA LYS A 21 7.79 -6.38 72.79
C LYS A 21 8.15 -4.91 72.66
N ILE A 22 7.53 -4.15 71.75
CA ILE A 22 7.85 -2.74 71.49
C ILE A 22 6.73 -1.82 71.98
N ASN A 23 7.11 -0.65 72.49
CA ASN A 23 6.19 0.35 73.01
C ASN A 23 5.19 0.82 71.92
N ARG A 24 3.89 0.77 72.23
CA ARG A 24 2.78 1.13 71.31
C ARG A 24 2.94 2.48 70.59
N LYS A 25 3.68 3.44 71.17
CA LYS A 25 4.00 4.71 70.50
C LYS A 25 4.77 4.53 69.19
N VAL A 26 5.68 3.55 69.09
CA VAL A 26 6.49 3.29 67.89
C VAL A 26 5.62 2.78 66.73
N ILE A 27 4.66 1.92 67.04
CA ILE A 27 3.70 1.33 66.08
C ILE A 27 2.79 2.39 65.43
N ILE A 28 2.52 3.50 66.12
CA ILE A 28 1.79 4.65 65.57
C ILE A 28 2.75 5.63 64.87
N PHE A 29 3.92 5.87 65.45
CA PHE A 29 4.91 6.82 64.92
C PHE A 29 5.50 6.37 63.57
N GLY A 30 5.69 5.07 63.35
CA GLY A 30 6.21 4.53 62.09
C GLY A 30 5.33 4.89 60.88
N PRO A 31 4.05 4.49 60.84
CA PRO A 31 3.10 4.88 59.79
C PRO A 31 2.96 6.40 59.65
N LEU A 32 2.92 7.14 60.77
CA LEU A 32 2.83 8.61 60.74
C LEU A 32 4.08 9.25 60.10
N ALA A 33 5.28 8.72 60.39
CA ALA A 33 6.53 9.17 59.79
C ALA A 33 6.64 8.80 58.30
N LEU A 34 6.07 7.67 57.87
CA LEU A 34 6.00 7.32 56.45
C LEU A 34 5.00 8.21 55.70
N ILE A 35 3.84 8.51 56.27
CA ILE A 35 2.90 9.51 55.72
C ILE A 35 3.61 10.87 55.60
N LEU A 36 4.26 11.32 56.67
CA LEU A 36 4.98 12.60 56.69
C LEU A 36 6.11 12.63 55.66
N ALA A 37 6.90 11.55 55.52
CA ALA A 37 7.95 11.45 54.51
C ALA A 37 7.39 11.48 53.09
N THR A 38 6.28 10.78 52.82
CA THR A 38 5.56 10.82 51.54
C THR A 38 5.09 12.24 51.22
N SER A 39 4.40 12.91 52.15
CA SER A 39 3.94 14.30 51.98
C SER A 39 5.10 15.28 51.79
N ILE A 40 6.19 15.16 52.56
CA ILE A 40 7.40 15.96 52.40
C ILE A 40 8.03 15.73 51.01
N SER A 41 8.03 14.49 50.49
CA SER A 41 8.53 14.25 49.13
C SER A 41 7.64 14.82 48.04
N GLY A 42 6.32 14.80 48.22
CA GLY A 42 5.38 15.42 47.27
C GLY A 42 5.60 16.93 47.21
N LEU A 43 5.67 17.57 48.38
CA LEU A 43 6.02 18.99 48.50
C LEU A 43 7.40 19.29 47.93
N ALA A 44 8.42 18.49 48.24
CA ALA A 44 9.77 18.65 47.70
C ALA A 44 9.80 18.46 46.16
N SER A 45 9.01 17.52 45.62
CA SER A 45 8.92 17.30 44.17
C SER A 45 8.27 18.50 43.47
N VAL A 46 7.19 19.05 44.03
CA VAL A 46 6.53 20.28 43.51
C VAL A 46 7.47 21.49 43.60
N ILE A 47 8.22 21.63 44.70
CA ILE A 47 9.20 22.71 44.89
C ILE A 47 10.37 22.56 43.90
N VAL A 48 10.91 21.36 43.72
CA VAL A 48 11.98 21.08 42.75
C VAL A 48 11.50 21.30 41.32
N GLN A 49 10.29 20.86 40.96
CA GLN A 49 9.73 21.10 39.63
C GLN A 49 9.61 22.61 39.38
N ASN A 50 8.86 23.32 40.22
CA ASN A 50 8.50 24.71 39.96
C ASN A 50 9.65 25.71 40.16
N LEU A 51 10.66 25.41 40.98
CA LEU A 51 11.78 26.34 41.28
C LEU A 51 13.13 25.92 40.69
N ILE A 52 13.30 24.68 40.22
CA ILE A 52 14.59 24.18 39.70
C ILE A 52 14.45 23.61 38.28
N VAL A 53 13.39 22.84 38.00
CA VAL A 53 13.16 22.26 36.67
C VAL A 53 12.56 23.32 35.74
N THR A 54 11.31 23.74 35.91
CA THR A 54 10.61 24.67 34.99
C THR A 54 11.39 25.97 34.68
N PRO A 55 12.14 26.60 35.62
CA PRO A 55 12.97 27.77 35.29
C PRO A 55 14.23 27.48 34.45
N ASN A 56 14.64 26.21 34.29
CA ASN A 56 15.81 25.76 33.54
C ASN A 56 15.51 24.46 32.75
N GLU A 57 14.26 24.29 32.30
CA GLU A 57 13.68 22.99 31.94
C GLU A 57 14.48 22.28 30.86
N LEU A 58 14.72 22.98 29.75
CA LEU A 58 15.63 22.57 28.67
C LEU A 58 16.97 22.02 29.19
N VAL A 59 17.65 22.70 30.11
CA VAL A 59 18.99 22.29 30.61
C VAL A 59 18.92 21.09 31.57
N LYS A 60 17.73 20.78 32.11
CA LYS A 60 17.50 19.58 32.93
C LYS A 60 17.01 18.38 32.12
N GLU A 61 16.29 18.65 31.03
CA GLU A 61 15.62 17.62 30.23
C GLU A 61 16.33 17.30 28.92
N GLU A 62 17.24 18.16 28.42
CA GLU A 62 18.05 17.97 27.19
C GLU A 62 18.63 16.57 27.04
N LYS A 63 19.18 15.96 28.11
CA LYS A 63 19.69 14.58 28.05
C LYS A 63 18.58 13.54 27.86
N PHE A 64 17.43 13.72 28.51
CA PHE A 64 16.31 12.79 28.42
C PHE A 64 15.57 12.95 27.09
N LEU A 65 15.47 14.18 26.57
CA LEU A 65 15.01 14.50 25.23
C LEU A 65 15.94 13.90 24.16
N GLN A 66 17.26 14.06 24.29
CA GLN A 66 18.20 13.44 23.35
C GLN A 66 18.11 11.91 23.39
N HIS A 67 18.02 11.30 24.58
CA HIS A 67 17.72 9.87 24.70
C HIS A 67 16.42 9.51 23.97
N ASN A 68 15.33 10.25 24.17
CA ASN A 68 14.05 10.00 23.50
C ASN A 68 14.15 10.13 21.97
N ILE A 69 14.86 11.14 21.45
CA ILE A 69 15.14 11.30 20.01
C ILE A 69 15.96 10.12 19.47
N ASP A 70 17.07 9.78 20.12
CA ASP A 70 17.99 8.72 19.68
C ASP A 70 17.32 7.34 19.74
N TYR A 71 16.66 7.01 20.86
CA TYR A 71 16.01 5.72 21.06
C TYR A 71 14.71 5.57 20.26
N THR A 72 13.95 6.64 20.00
CA THR A 72 12.82 6.61 19.05
C THR A 72 13.31 6.34 17.63
N ASN A 73 14.34 7.08 17.19
CA ASN A 73 14.94 6.84 15.87
C ASN A 73 15.55 5.44 15.74
N TYR A 74 16.04 4.83 16.83
CA TYR A 74 16.39 3.41 16.83
C TYR A 74 15.16 2.51 16.77
N ALA A 75 14.16 2.74 17.62
CA ALA A 75 12.98 1.90 17.77
C ALA A 75 12.13 1.78 16.49
N TYR A 76 12.17 2.78 15.62
CA TYR A 76 11.49 2.79 14.31
C TYR A 76 12.42 2.68 13.10
N ARG A 77 13.73 2.39 13.29
CA ARG A 77 14.74 2.29 12.21
C ARG A 77 14.94 3.59 11.38
N LEU A 78 14.61 4.74 11.96
CA LEU A 78 14.73 6.08 11.37
C LEU A 78 16.13 6.73 11.55
N HIS A 79 17.07 6.00 12.15
CA HIS A 79 18.49 6.39 12.24
C HIS A 79 19.27 6.08 10.95
N ASP A 80 18.80 5.13 10.14
CA ASP A 80 19.41 4.72 8.87
C ASP A 80 18.93 5.53 7.66
N VAL A 81 18.12 6.59 7.87
CA VAL A 81 17.54 7.41 6.78
C VAL A 81 18.64 8.18 6.05
N GLU A 82 18.82 7.88 4.77
CA GLU A 82 19.74 8.63 3.91
C GLU A 82 19.08 9.95 3.47
N VAL A 83 19.64 11.07 3.92
CA VAL A 83 19.17 12.41 3.50
C VAL A 83 19.95 12.88 2.28
N LYS A 84 19.22 13.19 1.21
CA LYS A 84 19.72 13.85 0.00
C LYS A 84 19.13 15.25 -0.13
N GLN A 85 19.81 16.10 -0.90
CA GLN A 85 19.23 17.32 -1.45
C GLN A 85 18.81 17.07 -2.90
N PHE A 86 17.62 17.52 -3.25
CA PHE A 86 17.06 17.50 -4.60
C PHE A 86 17.04 18.93 -5.14
N GLY A 87 17.51 19.15 -6.37
CA GLY A 87 17.87 20.48 -6.87
C GLY A 87 16.66 21.34 -7.22
N VAL A 88 15.53 20.74 -7.64
CA VAL A 88 14.30 21.44 -8.06
C VAL A 88 14.60 22.52 -9.11
N ALA A 89 15.31 22.16 -10.17
CA ALA A 89 15.65 23.04 -11.28
C ALA A 89 14.42 23.42 -12.11
N GLN A 90 13.40 22.53 -12.18
CA GLN A 90 12.14 22.74 -12.91
C GLN A 90 12.39 23.19 -14.35
N ASN A 91 13.22 22.43 -15.06
CA ASN A 91 13.70 22.75 -16.41
C ASN A 91 13.44 21.64 -17.45
N LEU A 92 12.59 20.65 -17.12
CA LEU A 92 12.19 19.57 -18.04
C LEU A 92 11.85 20.10 -19.44
N VAL A 93 12.45 19.44 -20.43
CA VAL A 93 12.13 19.53 -21.85
C VAL A 93 11.40 18.24 -22.28
N ARG A 94 11.19 18.05 -23.59
CA ARG A 94 10.49 16.86 -24.10
C ARG A 94 11.37 15.62 -24.03
N GLU A 95 12.66 15.82 -24.26
CA GLU A 95 13.71 14.82 -24.30
C GLU A 95 13.79 14.05 -22.96
N ASP A 96 13.73 14.74 -21.82
CA ASP A 96 13.74 14.12 -20.49
C ASP A 96 12.57 13.15 -20.27
N ILE A 97 11.39 13.47 -20.82
CA ILE A 97 10.17 12.64 -20.78
C ILE A 97 10.33 11.43 -21.72
N GLU A 98 11.05 11.61 -22.83
CA GLU A 98 11.33 10.56 -23.80
C GLU A 98 12.49 9.64 -23.39
N GLU A 99 13.37 10.06 -22.49
CA GLU A 99 14.39 9.22 -21.85
C GLU A 99 13.80 8.46 -20.64
N ASN A 100 13.00 9.12 -19.79
CA ASN A 100 12.37 8.50 -18.60
C ASN A 100 11.10 7.67 -18.91
N LYS A 101 11.04 7.02 -20.08
CA LYS A 101 9.84 6.31 -20.57
C LYS A 101 9.32 5.21 -19.63
N VAL A 102 10.18 4.51 -18.89
CA VAL A 102 9.73 3.49 -17.93
C VAL A 102 9.03 4.11 -16.72
N THR A 103 9.48 5.28 -16.25
CA THR A 103 8.77 6.06 -15.23
C THR A 103 7.40 6.51 -15.76
N ILE A 104 7.36 7.13 -16.95
CA ILE A 104 6.11 7.63 -17.56
C ILE A 104 5.09 6.51 -17.81
N ASN A 105 5.54 5.36 -18.31
CA ASN A 105 4.69 4.19 -18.61
C ASN A 105 4.24 3.42 -17.35
N ASN A 106 4.54 3.92 -16.15
CA ASN A 106 4.09 3.35 -14.88
C ASN A 106 3.38 4.35 -13.96
N ILE A 107 3.11 5.58 -14.41
CA ILE A 107 2.31 6.56 -13.67
C ILE A 107 0.86 6.03 -13.51
N PRO A 108 0.32 5.83 -12.28
CA PRO A 108 -1.00 5.21 -12.06
C PRO A 108 -2.21 6.08 -12.45
N VAL A 109 -2.55 6.16 -13.75
CA VAL A 109 -3.80 6.85 -14.18
C VAL A 109 -5.06 6.07 -13.82
N ASN A 110 -4.94 4.78 -13.50
CA ASN A 110 -5.95 4.01 -12.80
C ASN A 110 -5.66 4.02 -11.28
N ASP A 111 -6.71 4.12 -10.48
CA ASP A 111 -6.66 4.15 -9.02
C ASP A 111 -7.25 2.84 -8.46
N TYR A 112 -6.63 2.29 -7.41
CA TYR A 112 -6.95 0.98 -6.85
C TYR A 112 -8.38 0.86 -6.34
N LYS A 113 -8.93 1.94 -5.74
CA LYS A 113 -10.31 1.98 -5.22
C LYS A 113 -11.33 1.84 -6.38
N PRO A 114 -11.31 2.70 -7.42
CA PRO A 114 -12.05 2.47 -8.67
C PRO A 114 -11.83 1.10 -9.32
N ALA A 115 -10.59 0.62 -9.40
CA ALA A 115 -10.28 -0.66 -10.05
C ALA A 115 -10.98 -1.86 -9.37
N LYS A 116 -11.05 -1.84 -8.03
CA LYS A 116 -11.70 -2.89 -7.21
C LYS A 116 -13.21 -3.02 -7.46
N ASP A 117 -13.91 -1.90 -7.63
CA ASP A 117 -15.33 -1.88 -8.04
C ASP A 117 -15.50 -2.47 -9.45
N ILE A 118 -14.63 -2.05 -10.39
CA ILE A 118 -14.66 -2.49 -11.79
C ILE A 118 -14.43 -4.01 -11.87
N TYR A 119 -13.39 -4.53 -11.23
CA TYR A 119 -13.05 -5.97 -11.24
C TYR A 119 -14.22 -6.83 -10.75
N ASN A 120 -14.85 -6.46 -9.64
CA ASN A 120 -16.01 -7.19 -9.13
C ASN A 120 -17.18 -7.22 -10.13
N GLN A 121 -17.42 -6.13 -10.87
CA GLN A 121 -18.49 -6.04 -11.86
C GLN A 121 -18.18 -6.74 -13.20
N ILE A 122 -16.98 -6.56 -13.76
CA ILE A 122 -16.64 -7.11 -15.10
C ILE A 122 -15.96 -8.49 -15.06
N GLN A 123 -15.35 -8.87 -13.94
CA GLN A 123 -14.57 -10.10 -13.80
C GLN A 123 -15.07 -11.07 -12.72
N GLY A 124 -16.06 -10.66 -11.90
CA GLY A 124 -16.69 -11.55 -10.92
C GLY A 124 -17.43 -12.71 -11.60
N LEU A 125 -18.20 -12.43 -12.67
CA LEU A 125 -18.93 -13.36 -13.56
C LEU A 125 -19.99 -14.28 -12.90
N LYS A 126 -19.91 -14.53 -11.59
CA LYS A 126 -20.82 -15.31 -10.75
C LYS A 126 -20.81 -14.74 -9.33
N ASN A 127 -21.98 -14.61 -8.71
CA ASN A 127 -22.14 -13.95 -7.41
C ASN A 127 -21.32 -14.58 -6.25
N TYR A 128 -20.85 -15.82 -6.40
CA TYR A 128 -20.00 -16.49 -5.41
C TYR A 128 -18.51 -16.25 -5.58
N TYR A 129 -18.08 -15.64 -6.69
CA TYR A 129 -16.73 -15.11 -6.82
C TYR A 129 -16.70 -13.63 -6.45
N TYR A 130 -15.65 -13.24 -5.72
CA TYR A 130 -15.46 -11.88 -5.21
C TYR A 130 -13.97 -11.55 -5.18
N PHE A 131 -13.63 -10.32 -5.56
CA PHE A 131 -12.27 -9.77 -5.42
C PHE A 131 -12.22 -9.00 -4.10
N ASN A 132 -11.57 -9.59 -3.10
CA ASN A 132 -11.59 -9.08 -1.72
C ASN A 132 -10.75 -7.80 -1.56
N ASP A 133 -9.55 -7.75 -2.13
CA ASP A 133 -8.72 -6.54 -2.21
C ASP A 133 -8.10 -6.27 -3.60
N MET A 134 -7.21 -5.28 -3.72
CA MET A 134 -6.61 -4.80 -4.96
C MET A 134 -5.14 -4.44 -4.75
N ASP A 135 -4.26 -5.40 -5.02
CA ASP A 135 -2.84 -5.30 -4.79
C ASP A 135 -2.11 -4.45 -5.83
N ILE A 136 -1.04 -3.79 -5.39
CA ILE A 136 -0.05 -3.16 -6.25
C ILE A 136 1.24 -3.98 -6.21
N ASP A 137 1.73 -4.36 -7.40
CA ASP A 137 2.92 -5.17 -7.60
C ASP A 137 3.57 -4.86 -8.97
N ARG A 138 4.66 -5.54 -9.31
CA ARG A 138 5.50 -5.27 -10.48
C ARG A 138 5.95 -6.55 -11.18
N TYR A 139 5.95 -6.52 -12.50
CA TYR A 139 6.33 -7.66 -13.33
C TYR A 139 7.23 -7.19 -14.47
N MET A 140 8.14 -8.06 -14.91
CA MET A 140 8.74 -7.93 -16.24
C MET A 140 7.74 -8.49 -17.26
N VAL A 141 7.06 -7.61 -17.99
CA VAL A 141 5.97 -7.95 -18.92
C VAL A 141 6.47 -7.76 -20.35
N ASN A 142 6.63 -8.85 -21.09
CA ASN A 142 7.24 -8.90 -22.43
C ASN A 142 8.63 -8.22 -22.52
N GLY A 143 9.34 -8.11 -21.39
CA GLY A 143 10.64 -7.42 -21.27
C GLY A 143 10.58 -5.96 -20.81
N GLU A 144 9.40 -5.35 -20.66
CA GLU A 144 9.23 -4.04 -20.01
C GLU A 144 9.01 -4.20 -18.50
N TYR A 145 9.56 -3.31 -17.67
CA TYR A 145 9.25 -3.27 -16.24
C TYR A 145 7.92 -2.54 -16.04
N ARG A 146 6.86 -3.25 -15.63
CA ARG A 146 5.49 -2.71 -15.55
C ARG A 146 4.87 -2.93 -14.18
N GLN A 147 4.34 -1.85 -13.62
CA GLN A 147 3.54 -1.83 -12.41
C GLN A 147 2.10 -2.24 -12.76
N VAL A 148 1.55 -3.14 -11.96
CA VAL A 148 0.22 -3.70 -12.16
C VAL A 148 -0.63 -3.58 -10.90
N PHE A 149 -1.93 -3.46 -11.12
CA PHE A 149 -2.92 -3.93 -10.19
C PHE A 149 -3.16 -5.42 -10.39
N ILE A 150 -3.26 -6.18 -9.30
CA ILE A 150 -3.59 -7.61 -9.30
C ILE A 150 -4.62 -7.90 -8.19
N SER A 151 -5.50 -8.87 -8.40
CA SER A 151 -6.47 -9.25 -7.37
C SER A 151 -6.94 -10.70 -7.49
N ALA A 152 -7.11 -11.37 -6.35
CA ALA A 152 -7.54 -12.76 -6.23
C ALA A 152 -9.06 -12.93 -6.39
N ARG A 153 -9.49 -13.80 -7.32
CA ARG A 153 -10.90 -14.15 -7.52
C ARG A 153 -11.33 -15.24 -6.51
N GLU A 154 -11.56 -14.84 -5.27
CA GLU A 154 -11.88 -15.75 -4.17
C GLU A 154 -13.35 -16.20 -4.13
N LEU A 155 -13.61 -17.27 -3.35
CA LEU A 155 -14.94 -17.87 -3.18
C LEU A 155 -15.66 -17.35 -1.92
N GLN A 156 -16.59 -16.41 -2.10
CA GLN A 156 -17.45 -15.92 -1.02
C GLN A 156 -18.52 -16.97 -0.66
N SER A 157 -18.23 -17.76 0.37
CA SER A 157 -19.07 -18.90 0.81
C SER A 157 -20.51 -18.52 1.20
N ALA A 158 -20.76 -17.25 1.57
CA ALA A 158 -22.09 -16.72 1.88
C ALA A 158 -23.00 -16.59 0.63
N ASN A 159 -22.42 -16.51 -0.56
CA ASN A 159 -23.11 -16.26 -1.82
C ASN A 159 -23.32 -17.54 -2.66
N ILE A 160 -22.87 -18.71 -2.17
CA ILE A 160 -23.08 -20.01 -2.83
C ILE A 160 -24.60 -20.28 -2.96
N PRO A 161 -25.11 -20.74 -4.12
CA PRO A 161 -26.53 -20.92 -4.37
C PRO A 161 -27.25 -21.74 -3.28
N LYS A 162 -28.33 -21.15 -2.77
CA LYS A 162 -29.21 -21.74 -1.74
C LYS A 162 -30.18 -22.73 -2.37
N GLN A 163 -30.57 -23.75 -1.62
CA GLN A 163 -31.57 -24.73 -2.03
C GLN A 163 -32.99 -24.24 -1.77
N GLU A 164 -33.98 -24.91 -2.37
CA GLU A 164 -35.38 -24.80 -1.98
C GLU A 164 -35.54 -25.12 -0.49
N GLY A 165 -36.35 -24.32 0.23
CA GLY A 165 -36.41 -24.35 1.70
C GLY A 165 -35.40 -23.42 2.40
N GLY A 166 -34.36 -22.96 1.70
CA GLY A 166 -33.40 -21.96 2.17
C GLY A 166 -32.12 -22.52 2.81
N GLY A 167 -31.05 -21.75 2.72
CA GLY A 167 -29.70 -22.17 3.12
C GLY A 167 -28.97 -22.97 2.02
N THR A 168 -27.68 -23.21 2.23
CA THR A 168 -26.80 -23.89 1.27
C THR A 168 -26.57 -25.33 1.70
N SER A 169 -26.67 -26.30 0.78
CA SER A 169 -26.50 -27.73 1.09
C SER A 169 -25.10 -28.02 1.67
N TRP A 170 -25.01 -29.06 2.50
CA TRP A 170 -23.73 -29.59 2.98
C TRP A 170 -22.75 -29.90 1.82
N ILE A 171 -23.25 -30.58 0.79
CA ILE A 171 -22.47 -30.95 -0.39
C ILE A 171 -22.04 -29.68 -1.13
N ASN A 172 -22.95 -28.73 -1.36
CA ASN A 172 -22.65 -27.48 -2.07
C ASN A 172 -21.56 -26.67 -1.33
N ARG A 173 -21.71 -26.48 -0.02
CA ARG A 173 -20.84 -25.61 0.78
C ARG A 173 -19.47 -26.20 1.12
N TYR A 174 -19.38 -27.53 1.23
CA TYR A 174 -18.18 -28.18 1.76
C TYR A 174 -17.49 -29.15 0.80
N LEU A 175 -18.17 -29.63 -0.26
CA LEU A 175 -17.64 -30.62 -1.20
C LEU A 175 -17.64 -30.13 -2.66
N LYS A 176 -18.58 -29.25 -3.05
CA LYS A 176 -18.72 -28.76 -4.43
C LYS A 176 -17.98 -27.46 -4.68
N TYR A 177 -18.38 -26.39 -4.00
CA TYR A 177 -17.74 -25.08 -4.12
C TYR A 177 -16.63 -25.00 -3.07
N THR A 178 -15.42 -25.40 -3.45
CA THR A 178 -14.29 -25.55 -2.52
C THR A 178 -13.24 -24.44 -2.63
N HIS A 179 -13.08 -23.77 -3.78
CA HIS A 179 -11.99 -22.83 -4.06
C HIS A 179 -12.44 -21.61 -4.88
N GLY A 180 -11.66 -20.52 -4.81
CA GLY A 180 -11.66 -19.41 -5.78
C GLY A 180 -10.91 -19.77 -7.05
N TYR A 181 -10.99 -18.97 -8.11
CA TYR A 181 -10.40 -19.32 -9.42
C TYR A 181 -9.70 -18.14 -10.12
N GLY A 182 -8.38 -18.10 -9.98
CA GLY A 182 -7.46 -17.22 -10.69
C GLY A 182 -7.30 -15.84 -10.06
N VAL A 183 -6.49 -15.03 -10.72
CA VAL A 183 -6.39 -13.58 -10.50
C VAL A 183 -6.94 -12.84 -11.71
N ALA A 184 -7.31 -11.58 -11.51
CA ALA A 184 -7.36 -10.58 -12.58
C ALA A 184 -6.17 -9.62 -12.40
N MET A 185 -5.67 -9.04 -13.50
CA MET A 185 -4.51 -8.13 -13.50
C MET A 185 -4.64 -7.07 -14.60
N SER A 186 -4.20 -5.85 -14.34
CA SER A 186 -4.13 -4.73 -15.30
C SER A 186 -2.92 -3.84 -15.00
N PRO A 187 -2.19 -3.29 -16.00
CA PRO A 187 -1.17 -2.28 -15.74
C PRO A 187 -1.84 -1.00 -15.20
N VAL A 188 -1.13 -0.29 -14.33
CA VAL A 188 -1.69 0.92 -13.67
C VAL A 188 -1.96 2.07 -14.65
N ASN A 189 -1.32 2.07 -15.82
CA ASN A 189 -1.32 3.19 -16.76
C ASN A 189 -2.23 3.03 -18.01
N GLU A 190 -2.86 1.86 -18.25
CA GLU A 190 -3.65 1.62 -19.48
C GLU A 190 -5.17 1.51 -19.22
N VAL A 191 -5.97 2.12 -20.10
CA VAL A 191 -7.44 2.01 -20.10
C VAL A 191 -7.99 1.61 -21.47
N THR A 192 -9.17 1.01 -21.46
CA THR A 192 -10.00 0.82 -22.65
C THR A 192 -10.51 2.16 -23.21
N PRO A 193 -11.04 2.21 -24.45
CA PRO A 193 -11.73 3.38 -24.97
C PRO A 193 -12.99 3.81 -24.18
N SER A 194 -13.47 3.02 -23.22
CA SER A 194 -14.52 3.45 -22.28
C SER A 194 -13.95 4.08 -21.00
N GLY A 195 -12.65 3.95 -20.70
CA GLY A 195 -12.03 4.46 -19.48
C GLY A 195 -11.98 3.44 -18.33
N GLN A 196 -12.06 2.15 -18.63
CA GLN A 196 -11.92 1.07 -17.64
C GLN A 196 -10.50 0.47 -17.73
N PRO A 197 -9.88 -0.04 -16.64
CA PRO A 197 -8.56 -0.66 -16.70
C PRO A 197 -8.47 -1.76 -17.77
N ARG A 198 -7.44 -1.74 -18.60
CA ARG A 198 -7.19 -2.83 -19.56
C ARG A 198 -6.64 -4.05 -18.81
N LEU A 199 -7.28 -5.22 -18.94
CA LEU A 199 -6.82 -6.43 -18.25
C LEU A 199 -5.75 -7.19 -19.05
N PHE A 200 -4.62 -7.48 -18.42
CA PHE A 200 -3.60 -8.45 -18.85
C PHE A 200 -4.00 -9.89 -18.54
N ILE A 201 -4.60 -10.14 -17.38
CA ILE A 201 -5.06 -11.47 -16.95
C ILE A 201 -6.54 -11.37 -16.58
N LYS A 202 -7.37 -12.27 -17.14
CA LYS A 202 -8.84 -12.17 -17.07
C LYS A 202 -9.58 -13.48 -17.32
N ASP A 203 -10.90 -13.40 -17.18
CA ASP A 203 -11.94 -14.35 -17.58
C ASP A 203 -11.89 -15.73 -16.89
N LEU A 204 -12.75 -16.65 -17.35
CA LEU A 204 -12.94 -18.01 -16.86
C LEU A 204 -13.10 -18.96 -18.08
N PRO A 205 -12.16 -19.88 -18.37
CA PRO A 205 -10.89 -20.09 -17.67
C PRO A 205 -9.97 -18.86 -17.78
N VAL A 206 -8.93 -18.80 -16.96
CA VAL A 206 -7.99 -17.66 -16.97
C VAL A 206 -7.27 -17.58 -18.31
N ILE A 207 -7.26 -16.38 -18.88
CA ILE A 207 -6.54 -16.00 -20.10
C ILE A 207 -5.51 -14.94 -19.72
N SER A 208 -4.23 -15.16 -20.07
CA SER A 208 -3.18 -14.14 -20.06
C SER A 208 -2.97 -13.59 -21.47
N GLU A 209 -2.99 -12.26 -21.62
CA GLU A 209 -2.54 -11.55 -22.83
C GLU A 209 -1.01 -11.33 -22.85
N THR A 210 -0.31 -11.74 -21.79
CA THR A 210 1.13 -11.51 -21.55
C THR A 210 1.88 -12.83 -21.31
N ASP A 211 3.19 -12.71 -21.12
CA ASP A 211 4.09 -13.78 -20.67
C ASP A 211 3.83 -14.24 -19.21
N VAL A 212 3.20 -13.40 -18.38
CA VAL A 212 2.78 -13.75 -17.01
C VAL A 212 1.57 -14.71 -17.04
N LYS A 213 1.81 -15.99 -16.74
CA LYS A 213 0.82 -17.08 -16.85
C LYS A 213 0.36 -17.59 -15.49
N VAL A 214 -0.86 -18.13 -15.45
CA VAL A 214 -1.43 -18.82 -14.27
C VAL A 214 -1.87 -20.24 -14.65
N GLU A 215 -1.01 -21.22 -14.39
CA GLU A 215 -1.26 -22.65 -14.69
C GLU A 215 -1.90 -23.41 -13.52
N ARG A 216 -1.90 -22.81 -12.31
CA ARG A 216 -2.64 -23.30 -11.14
C ARG A 216 -3.56 -22.21 -10.58
N PRO A 217 -4.73 -21.97 -11.20
CA PRO A 217 -5.64 -20.89 -10.80
C PRO A 217 -6.44 -21.17 -9.52
N GLN A 218 -6.57 -22.42 -9.04
CA GLN A 218 -7.47 -22.73 -7.93
C GLN A 218 -6.96 -22.19 -6.58
N ILE A 219 -7.70 -21.25 -5.98
CA ILE A 219 -7.41 -20.61 -4.70
C ILE A 219 -8.14 -21.36 -3.59
N TYR A 220 -7.47 -22.33 -2.99
CA TYR A 220 -7.97 -23.06 -1.81
C TYR A 220 -7.69 -22.31 -0.50
N TYR A 221 -6.68 -21.46 -0.46
CA TYR A 221 -6.26 -20.65 0.70
C TYR A 221 -6.23 -19.18 0.28
N GLY A 222 -6.89 -18.31 1.05
CA GLY A 222 -7.09 -16.88 0.75
C GLY A 222 -7.90 -16.17 1.84
N GLU A 223 -7.97 -14.84 1.79
CA GLU A 223 -8.50 -13.92 2.80
C GLU A 223 -9.97 -14.16 3.22
N ILE A 224 -10.80 -14.65 2.30
CA ILE A 224 -12.23 -14.89 2.56
C ILE A 224 -12.62 -16.37 2.63
N THR A 225 -11.66 -17.29 2.51
CA THR A 225 -11.86 -18.76 2.61
C THR A 225 -12.14 -19.26 4.04
N LYS A 226 -13.17 -18.71 4.70
CA LYS A 226 -13.45 -18.91 6.14
C LYS A 226 -14.10 -20.27 6.49
N ASP A 227 -14.76 -20.94 5.55
CA ASP A 227 -15.22 -22.33 5.73
C ASP A 227 -14.10 -23.33 5.40
N PHE A 228 -14.01 -24.44 6.15
CA PHE A 228 -13.21 -25.60 5.73
C PHE A 228 -13.72 -26.16 4.40
N ALA A 229 -12.88 -26.86 3.64
CA ALA A 229 -13.30 -27.62 2.46
C ALA A 229 -13.01 -29.12 2.65
N ILE A 230 -13.78 -29.99 2.00
CA ILE A 230 -13.54 -31.42 1.93
C ILE A 230 -13.30 -31.79 0.47
N VAL A 231 -12.06 -32.16 0.16
CA VAL A 231 -11.58 -32.45 -1.19
C VAL A 231 -11.41 -33.96 -1.40
N ASN A 232 -11.28 -34.40 -2.65
CA ASN A 232 -11.13 -35.82 -3.04
C ASN A 232 -12.27 -36.71 -2.52
N THR A 233 -13.51 -36.24 -2.71
CA THR A 233 -14.74 -36.99 -2.39
C THR A 233 -15.28 -37.74 -3.62
N ARG A 234 -16.43 -38.38 -3.50
CA ARG A 234 -17.15 -38.94 -4.67
C ARG A 234 -17.84 -37.86 -5.50
N GLU A 235 -18.22 -36.74 -4.87
CA GLU A 235 -18.62 -35.53 -5.56
C GLU A 235 -17.36 -34.81 -6.04
N LYS A 236 -17.31 -34.46 -7.33
CA LYS A 236 -16.24 -33.64 -7.90
C LYS A 236 -16.44 -32.16 -7.54
N GLU A 237 -15.34 -31.45 -7.42
CA GLU A 237 -15.32 -30.03 -7.08
C GLU A 237 -15.70 -29.20 -8.32
N PHE A 238 -16.45 -28.11 -8.12
CA PHE A 238 -16.74 -27.14 -9.18
C PHE A 238 -15.51 -26.27 -9.42
N ASP A 239 -15.09 -26.15 -10.68
CA ASP A 239 -13.85 -25.47 -11.09
C ASP A 239 -14.17 -24.09 -11.69
N TYR A 240 -14.87 -24.05 -12.83
CA TYR A 240 -15.34 -22.82 -13.46
C TYR A 240 -16.55 -23.07 -14.39
N PRO A 241 -17.35 -22.05 -14.75
CA PRO A 241 -18.47 -22.19 -15.68
C PRO A 241 -17.98 -22.09 -17.14
N SER A 242 -18.51 -22.93 -18.03
CA SER A 242 -18.24 -22.87 -19.48
C SER A 242 -19.54 -22.73 -20.30
N SER A 243 -19.40 -22.47 -21.60
CA SER A 243 -20.53 -22.40 -22.55
C SER A 243 -21.31 -23.70 -22.72
N THR A 244 -20.74 -24.86 -22.32
CA THR A 244 -21.36 -26.19 -22.47
C THR A 244 -21.82 -26.79 -21.14
N GLY A 245 -21.60 -26.10 -20.01
CA GLY A 245 -21.89 -26.57 -18.67
C GLY A 245 -20.80 -26.18 -17.67
N ASN A 246 -20.87 -26.71 -16.46
CA ASN A 246 -19.85 -26.50 -15.45
C ASN A 246 -18.63 -27.42 -15.70
N VAL A 247 -17.42 -26.88 -15.55
CA VAL A 247 -16.19 -27.67 -15.49
C VAL A 247 -15.97 -28.11 -14.04
N GLU A 248 -15.42 -29.32 -13.88
CA GLU A 248 -15.25 -29.98 -12.59
C GLU A 248 -13.83 -30.52 -12.42
N THR A 249 -13.28 -30.36 -11.23
CA THR A 249 -11.89 -30.70 -10.88
C THR A 249 -11.83 -31.67 -9.69
N ILE A 250 -10.62 -32.15 -9.40
CA ILE A 250 -10.28 -33.02 -8.26
C ILE A 250 -8.92 -32.52 -7.73
N TYR A 251 -8.83 -32.29 -6.43
CA TYR A 251 -7.61 -31.77 -5.79
C TYR A 251 -6.41 -32.73 -5.86
N ASP A 252 -5.41 -32.38 -6.68
CA ASP A 252 -4.15 -33.14 -6.78
C ASP A 252 -3.11 -32.75 -5.70
N GLY A 253 -3.43 -31.75 -4.88
CA GLY A 253 -2.52 -31.13 -3.93
C GLY A 253 -2.13 -31.99 -2.72
N THR A 254 -1.01 -31.61 -2.11
CA THR A 254 -0.45 -32.28 -0.92
C THR A 254 -1.18 -31.91 0.37
N GLY A 255 -1.75 -30.70 0.45
CA GLY A 255 -2.41 -30.15 1.64
C GLY A 255 -3.58 -30.99 2.17
N GLY A 256 -4.00 -30.70 3.42
CA GLY A 256 -5.17 -31.27 4.07
C GLY A 256 -4.94 -32.46 5.01
N ILE A 257 -5.87 -32.66 5.94
CA ILE A 257 -5.87 -33.78 6.90
C ILE A 257 -6.66 -34.95 6.29
N PRO A 258 -6.08 -36.16 6.12
CA PRO A 258 -6.80 -37.32 5.59
C PRO A 258 -7.99 -37.74 6.46
N LEU A 259 -9.15 -37.99 5.85
CA LEU A 259 -10.40 -38.37 6.52
C LEU A 259 -10.48 -39.88 6.82
N THR A 260 -9.49 -40.37 7.56
CA THR A 260 -9.55 -41.68 8.20
C THR A 260 -10.71 -41.75 9.19
N PHE A 261 -11.20 -42.95 9.53
CA PHE A 261 -12.37 -43.11 10.41
C PHE A 261 -12.21 -42.45 11.80
N PRO A 262 -11.04 -42.53 12.49
CA PRO A 262 -10.81 -41.78 13.73
C PRO A 262 -10.85 -40.25 13.52
N ASN A 263 -10.23 -39.75 12.44
CA ASN A 263 -10.23 -38.32 12.13
C ASN A 263 -11.66 -37.82 11.83
N ARG A 264 -12.47 -38.61 11.11
CA ARG A 264 -13.90 -38.31 10.84
C ARG A 264 -14.72 -38.20 12.14
N ILE A 265 -14.45 -39.04 13.14
CA ILE A 265 -15.09 -38.93 14.46
C ILE A 265 -14.63 -37.68 15.20
N MET A 266 -13.31 -37.43 15.26
CA MET A 266 -12.76 -36.26 15.94
C MET A 266 -13.31 -34.96 15.33
N LEU A 267 -13.34 -34.85 14.00
CA LEU A 267 -13.86 -33.69 13.27
C LEU A 267 -15.38 -33.53 13.43
N ALA A 268 -16.15 -34.63 13.47
CA ALA A 268 -17.57 -34.56 13.78
C ALA A 268 -17.83 -33.92 15.16
N LEU A 269 -16.99 -34.23 16.15
CA LEU A 269 -17.06 -33.65 17.50
C LEU A 269 -16.57 -32.19 17.53
N THR A 270 -15.37 -31.89 17.00
CA THR A 270 -14.79 -30.54 17.10
C THR A 270 -15.47 -29.51 16.21
N GLN A 271 -16.05 -29.92 15.09
CA GLN A 271 -16.81 -29.02 14.19
C GLN A 271 -18.32 -29.03 14.50
N GLY A 272 -18.80 -29.98 15.32
CA GLY A 272 -20.21 -30.18 15.62
C GLY A 272 -21.06 -30.72 14.45
N LYS A 273 -20.46 -31.47 13.50
CA LYS A 273 -21.10 -31.84 12.22
C LYS A 273 -21.05 -33.35 11.96
N MET A 274 -22.16 -34.05 12.24
CA MET A 274 -22.29 -35.49 12.03
C MET A 274 -22.10 -35.94 10.58
N ASN A 275 -22.23 -35.03 9.61
CA ASN A 275 -21.96 -35.27 8.19
C ASN A 275 -20.56 -35.83 7.91
N PHE A 276 -19.55 -35.50 8.73
CA PHE A 276 -18.22 -36.12 8.63
C PHE A 276 -18.27 -37.65 8.76
N ILE A 277 -19.20 -38.20 9.54
CA ILE A 277 -19.41 -39.65 9.67
C ILE A 277 -20.47 -40.14 8.67
N LEU A 278 -21.57 -39.40 8.50
CA LEU A 278 -22.77 -39.87 7.80
C LEU A 278 -22.78 -39.65 6.27
N SER A 279 -21.97 -38.74 5.72
CA SER A 279 -21.86 -38.58 4.26
C SER A 279 -21.19 -39.80 3.63
N GLN A 280 -21.83 -40.32 2.57
CA GLN A 280 -21.32 -41.43 1.76
C GLN A 280 -20.31 -40.95 0.69
N ASP A 281 -20.21 -39.64 0.48
CA ASP A 281 -19.34 -38.99 -0.51
C ASP A 281 -17.89 -38.94 0.00
N ILE A 282 -17.76 -38.72 1.32
CA ILE A 282 -16.50 -38.78 2.06
C ILE A 282 -16.00 -40.23 2.12
N ASN A 283 -14.81 -40.47 1.57
CA ASN A 283 -14.15 -41.77 1.50
C ASN A 283 -12.73 -41.70 2.11
N SER A 284 -11.94 -42.78 2.01
CA SER A 284 -10.61 -42.85 2.64
C SER A 284 -9.52 -41.99 1.95
N GLN A 285 -9.74 -41.57 0.70
CA GLN A 285 -8.84 -40.65 -0.02
C GLN A 285 -9.19 -39.17 0.22
N SER A 286 -10.38 -38.90 0.79
CA SER A 286 -10.84 -37.53 1.05
C SER A 286 -9.98 -36.86 2.11
N LYS A 287 -9.74 -35.56 1.94
CA LYS A 287 -9.00 -34.72 2.91
C LYS A 287 -9.87 -33.55 3.35
N VAL A 288 -9.67 -33.05 4.57
CA VAL A 288 -10.22 -31.75 4.99
C VAL A 288 -9.15 -30.67 4.97
N LEU A 289 -9.44 -29.56 4.32
CA LEU A 289 -8.64 -28.33 4.32
C LEU A 289 -9.21 -27.41 5.42
N MET A 290 -8.47 -27.21 6.52
CA MET A 290 -8.85 -26.34 7.64
C MET A 290 -7.87 -25.17 7.80
N HIS A 291 -8.33 -24.08 8.42
CA HIS A 291 -7.58 -22.84 8.61
C HIS A 291 -7.01 -22.35 7.27
N ARG A 292 -7.97 -22.03 6.40
CA ARG A 292 -7.78 -21.68 4.98
C ARG A 292 -7.63 -20.17 4.81
N GLU A 293 -8.43 -19.42 5.56
CA GLU A 293 -8.22 -18.01 5.88
C GLU A 293 -6.76 -17.81 6.33
N ILE A 294 -6.00 -17.05 5.54
CA ILE A 294 -4.55 -16.95 5.62
C ILE A 294 -4.06 -16.22 6.88
N ILE A 295 -4.82 -15.25 7.37
CA ILE A 295 -4.50 -14.45 8.56
C ILE A 295 -4.80 -15.26 9.84
N GLU A 296 -5.94 -15.94 9.95
CA GLU A 296 -6.19 -16.93 11.02
C GLU A 296 -5.09 -18.00 11.02
N ARG A 297 -4.71 -18.49 9.84
CA ARG A 297 -3.69 -19.53 9.67
C ARG A 297 -2.34 -19.12 10.24
N VAL A 298 -1.79 -17.97 9.85
CA VAL A 298 -0.47 -17.53 10.35
C VAL A 298 -0.52 -17.18 11.83
N LYS A 299 -1.57 -16.46 12.29
CA LYS A 299 -1.79 -16.13 13.70
C LYS A 299 -1.89 -17.40 14.57
N LYS A 300 -2.35 -18.52 14.01
CA LYS A 300 -2.43 -19.82 14.71
C LYS A 300 -1.12 -20.62 14.70
N ILE A 301 -0.23 -20.40 13.73
CA ILE A 301 1.10 -21.03 13.67
C ILE A 301 2.10 -20.30 14.58
N ALA A 302 2.10 -18.96 14.58
CA ALA A 302 3.05 -18.14 15.33
C ALA A 302 2.37 -16.96 16.08
N PRO A 303 1.52 -17.22 17.09
CA PRO A 303 0.72 -16.20 17.82
C PRO A 303 1.52 -15.16 18.64
N PHE A 304 2.84 -15.15 18.53
CA PHE A 304 3.77 -14.26 19.21
C PHE A 304 4.36 -13.18 18.28
N LEU A 305 4.01 -13.20 16.99
CA LEU A 305 4.22 -12.12 16.04
C LEU A 305 2.94 -11.26 15.96
N ALA A 306 3.11 -9.97 15.68
CA ALA A 306 2.05 -9.17 15.08
C ALA A 306 2.05 -9.42 13.57
N TYR A 307 0.96 -9.08 12.91
CA TYR A 307 0.74 -9.35 11.48
C TYR A 307 0.15 -8.11 10.83
N ASP A 308 0.46 -7.92 9.57
CA ASP A 308 -0.28 -6.96 8.75
C ASP A 308 -1.74 -7.39 8.55
N GLU A 309 -2.56 -6.43 8.15
CA GLU A 309 -3.96 -6.65 7.78
C GLU A 309 -4.15 -6.66 6.25
N ASP A 310 -3.11 -6.31 5.49
CA ASP A 310 -3.01 -6.31 4.02
C ASP A 310 -2.06 -7.43 3.50
N PRO A 311 -2.57 -8.67 3.28
CA PRO A 311 -1.81 -9.77 2.68
C PRO A 311 -1.96 -9.81 1.15
N TYR A 312 -0.85 -9.90 0.42
CA TYR A 312 -0.87 -9.65 -1.03
C TYR A 312 -0.68 -10.88 -1.91
N ILE A 313 -1.39 -10.94 -3.05
CA ILE A 313 -1.34 -12.05 -4.02
C ILE A 313 -0.30 -11.79 -5.12
N VAL A 314 0.53 -12.79 -5.42
CA VAL A 314 1.56 -12.72 -6.46
C VAL A 314 1.49 -13.94 -7.40
N VAL A 315 1.86 -13.75 -8.67
CA VAL A 315 2.01 -14.83 -9.66
C VAL A 315 3.49 -15.20 -9.77
N SER A 316 3.88 -16.35 -9.23
CA SER A 316 5.27 -16.82 -9.26
C SER A 316 5.36 -18.28 -9.70
N ASP A 317 6.33 -18.64 -10.56
CA ASP A 317 6.43 -19.95 -11.22
C ASP A 317 5.08 -20.47 -11.78
N SER A 318 4.31 -19.56 -12.39
CA SER A 318 2.94 -19.77 -12.91
C SER A 318 1.89 -20.27 -11.89
N LYS A 319 2.13 -20.04 -10.59
CA LYS A 319 1.23 -20.37 -9.47
C LYS A 319 0.90 -19.12 -8.66
N LEU A 320 -0.11 -19.24 -7.81
CA LEU A 320 -0.57 -18.18 -6.93
C LEU A 320 -0.02 -18.38 -5.51
N TYR A 321 0.63 -17.35 -4.97
CA TYR A 321 1.13 -17.31 -3.61
C TYR A 321 0.68 -16.03 -2.92
N TRP A 322 0.30 -16.13 -1.64
CA TRP A 322 0.12 -14.97 -0.79
C TRP A 322 1.42 -14.65 -0.06
N ILE A 323 1.77 -13.38 0.02
CA ILE A 323 2.82 -12.86 0.89
C ILE A 323 2.15 -12.10 2.03
N VAL A 324 2.41 -12.52 3.27
CA VAL A 324 1.89 -11.89 4.49
C VAL A 324 3.04 -11.28 5.27
N ASP A 325 2.87 -10.02 5.65
CA ASP A 325 3.84 -9.30 6.46
C ASP A 325 3.65 -9.54 7.96
N ALA A 326 4.76 -9.72 8.67
CA ALA A 326 4.75 -10.02 10.10
C ALA A 326 5.85 -9.31 10.88
N TYR A 327 5.47 -8.91 12.09
CA TYR A 327 6.17 -7.92 12.88
C TYR A 327 6.55 -8.44 14.25
N THR A 328 7.70 -8.00 14.74
CA THR A 328 7.97 -8.01 16.18
C THR A 328 7.69 -6.62 16.74
N ILE A 329 6.94 -6.56 17.84
CA ILE A 329 6.54 -5.32 18.51
C ILE A 329 6.92 -5.34 19.99
N SER A 330 7.06 -4.16 20.61
CA SER A 330 7.21 -4.04 22.06
C SER A 330 6.61 -2.76 22.61
N ASN A 331 6.21 -2.79 23.88
CA ASN A 331 5.83 -1.63 24.69
C ASN A 331 6.82 -1.33 25.82
N LYS A 332 8.08 -1.75 25.65
CA LYS A 332 9.12 -1.76 26.71
C LYS A 332 10.46 -1.26 26.20
N TYR A 333 10.49 -0.63 25.03
CA TYR A 333 11.71 -0.03 24.53
C TYR A 333 12.01 1.25 25.32
N PRO A 334 13.23 1.43 25.86
CA PRO A 334 13.50 2.56 26.76
C PRO A 334 13.49 3.89 25.98
N TYR A 335 12.86 4.92 26.55
CA TYR A 335 12.77 6.29 26.03
C TYR A 335 12.08 6.51 24.67
N SER A 336 11.76 5.46 23.90
CA SER A 336 11.05 5.63 22.62
C SER A 336 9.61 6.10 22.80
N GLU A 337 9.20 7.02 21.93
CA GLU A 337 7.81 7.42 21.75
C GLU A 337 6.94 6.23 21.32
N PRO A 338 5.70 6.10 21.82
CA PRO A 338 4.71 5.19 21.26
C PRO A 338 4.21 5.65 19.88
N ILE A 339 3.56 4.75 19.13
CA ILE A 339 3.00 5.06 17.80
C ILE A 339 1.83 6.06 17.91
N GLU A 340 0.98 5.90 18.92
CA GLU A 340 -0.14 6.79 19.23
C GLU A 340 -0.29 6.95 20.74
N GLU A 341 -0.89 8.04 21.22
CA GLU A 341 -1.22 8.24 22.64
C GLU A 341 -2.10 7.13 23.24
N ASN A 342 -2.84 6.38 22.41
CA ASN A 342 -3.72 5.28 22.82
C ASN A 342 -3.09 3.88 22.68
N THR A 343 -1.86 3.76 22.15
CA THR A 343 -1.18 2.46 21.97
C THR A 343 0.11 2.44 22.77
N ASP A 344 0.33 1.42 23.60
CA ASP A 344 1.59 1.31 24.35
C ASP A 344 2.80 0.95 23.44
N ILE A 345 2.57 0.60 22.16
CA ILE A 345 3.62 0.06 21.26
C ILE A 345 4.63 1.17 20.95
N ASN A 346 5.88 0.94 21.33
CA ASN A 346 6.99 1.88 21.15
C ASN A 346 8.24 1.23 20.51
N TYR A 347 8.05 0.14 19.78
CA TYR A 347 9.04 -0.54 18.96
C TYR A 347 8.34 -1.42 17.93
N ILE A 348 8.79 -1.38 16.67
CA ILE A 348 8.30 -2.24 15.59
C ILE A 348 9.42 -2.59 14.59
N ARG A 349 9.38 -3.81 14.06
CA ARG A 349 10.21 -4.27 12.94
C ARG A 349 9.42 -5.20 12.04
N ASN A 350 9.53 -5.01 10.72
CA ASN A 350 9.11 -5.98 9.71
C ASN A 350 10.12 -7.14 9.69
N SER A 351 10.06 -7.99 10.71
CA SER A 351 11.09 -9.00 10.94
C SER A 351 10.89 -10.27 10.10
N VAL A 352 9.69 -10.50 9.56
CA VAL A 352 9.34 -11.77 8.90
C VAL A 352 8.44 -11.53 7.68
N LYS A 353 8.82 -12.11 6.54
CA LYS A 353 7.95 -12.31 5.37
C LYS A 353 7.42 -13.73 5.39
N ILE A 354 6.13 -13.93 5.12
CA ILE A 354 5.50 -15.25 5.16
C ILE A 354 4.92 -15.58 3.79
N ILE A 355 5.32 -16.70 3.20
CA ILE A 355 4.77 -17.17 1.93
C ILE A 355 3.72 -18.25 2.20
N ILE A 356 2.56 -18.15 1.54
CA ILE A 356 1.50 -19.16 1.60
C ILE A 356 1.13 -19.58 0.18
N ASP A 357 1.33 -20.87 -0.13
CA ASP A 357 0.85 -21.50 -1.36
C ASP A 357 -0.69 -21.49 -1.38
N ALA A 358 -1.31 -20.80 -2.35
CA ALA A 358 -2.77 -20.65 -2.41
C ALA A 358 -3.51 -21.97 -2.71
N TYR A 359 -2.82 -22.99 -3.21
CA TYR A 359 -3.36 -24.30 -3.56
C TYR A 359 -3.14 -25.33 -2.43
N ASN A 360 -1.94 -25.40 -1.87
CA ASN A 360 -1.56 -26.38 -0.84
C ASN A 360 -1.74 -25.86 0.61
N GLY A 361 -1.76 -24.54 0.82
CA GLY A 361 -1.71 -23.94 2.15
C GLY A 361 -0.37 -24.18 2.86
N THR A 362 0.68 -24.57 2.13
CA THR A 362 2.05 -24.63 2.67
C THR A 362 2.46 -23.23 3.12
N THR A 363 2.94 -23.08 4.34
CA THR A 363 3.22 -21.78 4.96
C THR A 363 4.65 -21.74 5.46
N ASP A 364 5.47 -20.86 4.89
CA ASP A 364 6.89 -20.69 5.19
C ASP A 364 7.19 -19.30 5.75
N PHE A 365 7.94 -19.22 6.86
CA PHE A 365 8.30 -17.96 7.51
C PHE A 365 9.78 -17.64 7.23
N TYR A 366 10.07 -16.51 6.58
CA TYR A 366 11.41 -16.06 6.21
C TYR A 366 11.81 -14.82 7.03
N ILE A 367 12.95 -14.87 7.73
CA ILE A 367 13.46 -13.72 8.52
C ILE A 367 13.96 -12.64 7.56
N ALA A 368 13.28 -11.49 7.55
CA ALA A 368 13.57 -10.36 6.68
C ALA A 368 14.51 -9.32 7.34
N ASP A 369 14.29 -8.98 8.61
CA ASP A 369 15.26 -8.22 9.40
C ASP A 369 16.13 -9.18 10.23
N ASP A 370 17.26 -9.60 9.66
CA ASP A 370 18.25 -10.42 10.36
C ASP A 370 19.00 -9.66 11.47
N ASN A 371 18.70 -8.37 11.69
CA ASN A 371 19.30 -7.56 12.74
C ASN A 371 18.45 -7.47 14.02
N ASP A 372 17.13 -7.60 13.93
CA ASP A 372 16.19 -7.52 15.06
C ASP A 372 16.51 -8.53 16.21
N PRO A 373 16.69 -8.06 17.47
CA PRO A 373 16.91 -8.93 18.63
C PRO A 373 15.71 -9.81 19.02
N LEU A 374 14.47 -9.44 18.68
CA LEU A 374 13.27 -10.20 19.02
C LEU A 374 13.14 -11.45 18.13
N ILE A 375 13.23 -11.32 16.80
CA ILE A 375 13.22 -12.47 15.88
C ILE A 375 14.45 -13.36 16.07
N LYS A 376 15.63 -12.79 16.37
CA LYS A 376 16.82 -13.56 16.81
C LYS A 376 16.56 -14.40 18.05
N THR A 377 15.64 -14.00 18.91
CA THR A 377 15.26 -14.75 20.11
C THR A 377 14.23 -15.83 19.76
N TYR A 378 13.20 -15.50 18.99
CA TYR A 378 12.21 -16.47 18.52
C TYR A 378 12.81 -17.57 17.64
N ALA A 379 13.74 -17.26 16.74
CA ALA A 379 14.43 -18.24 15.89
C ALA A 379 15.29 -19.24 16.68
N LYS A 380 15.86 -18.83 17.82
CA LYS A 380 16.60 -19.73 18.72
C LYS A 380 15.68 -20.71 19.47
N ILE A 381 14.43 -20.30 19.72
CA ILE A 381 13.39 -21.11 20.34
C ILE A 381 12.77 -22.07 19.31
N PHE A 382 12.27 -21.53 18.20
CA PHE A 382 11.53 -22.24 17.15
C PHE A 382 12.42 -22.59 15.95
N LYS A 383 13.43 -23.45 16.20
CA LYS A 383 14.52 -23.80 15.27
C LYS A 383 14.13 -24.37 13.89
N THR A 384 12.85 -24.71 13.69
CA THR A 384 12.32 -25.30 12.45
C THR A 384 11.21 -24.46 11.81
N LEU A 385 10.85 -23.32 12.40
CA LEU A 385 9.78 -22.44 11.91
C LEU A 385 10.31 -21.41 10.90
N PHE A 386 11.49 -20.85 11.18
CA PHE A 386 12.04 -19.72 10.44
C PHE A 386 13.17 -20.14 9.50
N LYS A 387 13.16 -19.59 8.28
CA LYS A 387 14.19 -19.73 7.24
C LYS A 387 14.93 -18.38 7.04
N PRO A 388 16.19 -18.38 6.58
CA PRO A 388 16.83 -17.17 6.06
C PRO A 388 16.10 -16.63 4.81
N LEU A 389 15.99 -15.31 4.63
CA LEU A 389 15.43 -14.72 3.40
C LEU A 389 16.17 -15.18 2.13
N ALA A 390 17.46 -15.51 2.25
CA ALA A 390 18.28 -16.05 1.17
C ALA A 390 17.76 -17.39 0.60
N ASP A 391 16.98 -18.15 1.36
CA ASP A 391 16.39 -19.44 0.94
C ASP A 391 15.05 -19.26 0.19
N MET A 392 14.49 -18.05 0.14
CA MET A 392 13.27 -17.75 -0.61
C MET A 392 13.54 -17.83 -2.13
N PRO A 393 12.68 -18.47 -2.94
CA PRO A 393 12.82 -18.48 -4.40
C PRO A 393 13.04 -17.07 -4.98
N ALA A 394 13.93 -16.94 -5.97
CA ALA A 394 14.34 -15.63 -6.49
C ALA A 394 13.18 -14.84 -7.10
N ASP A 395 12.24 -15.55 -7.74
CA ASP A 395 11.01 -15.02 -8.34
C ASP A 395 10.11 -14.39 -7.27
N LEU A 396 9.65 -15.15 -6.27
CA LEU A 396 8.94 -14.64 -5.09
C LEU A 396 9.66 -13.49 -4.37
N ARG A 397 10.99 -13.50 -4.35
CA ARG A 397 11.80 -12.46 -3.71
C ARG A 397 11.76 -11.12 -4.47
N ALA A 398 11.57 -11.15 -5.79
CA ALA A 398 11.38 -9.95 -6.60
C ALA A 398 10.05 -9.23 -6.28
N HIS A 399 9.03 -9.98 -5.83
CA HIS A 399 7.73 -9.44 -5.41
C HIS A 399 7.70 -8.92 -3.97
N LEU A 400 8.83 -8.83 -3.25
CA LEU A 400 8.83 -8.24 -1.92
C LEU A 400 8.55 -6.73 -2.01
N ARG A 401 7.50 -6.25 -1.31
CA ARG A 401 7.20 -4.83 -1.08
C ARG A 401 7.45 -4.48 0.39
N TYR A 402 7.96 -3.30 0.67
CA TYR A 402 8.13 -2.81 2.04
C TYR A 402 6.76 -2.41 2.59
N PRO A 403 6.37 -2.81 3.81
CA PRO A 403 4.97 -2.75 4.21
C PRO A 403 4.46 -1.33 4.36
N GLN A 404 3.26 -1.07 3.86
CA GLN A 404 2.68 0.27 3.85
C GLN A 404 2.43 0.79 5.27
N MET A 405 1.78 -0.02 6.12
CA MET A 405 1.51 0.33 7.52
C MET A 405 2.78 0.67 8.32
N LEU A 406 3.88 -0.08 8.12
CA LEU A 406 5.16 0.24 8.77
C LEU A 406 5.77 1.55 8.24
N PHE A 407 5.69 1.78 6.93
CA PHE A 407 6.17 3.03 6.34
C PHE A 407 5.35 4.22 6.86
N ASP A 408 4.03 4.12 6.93
CA ASP A 408 3.16 5.18 7.43
C ASP A 408 3.48 5.55 8.88
N ILE A 409 3.63 4.56 9.77
CA ILE A 409 4.11 4.75 11.15
C ILE A 409 5.47 5.46 11.15
N GLN A 410 6.40 5.02 10.31
CA GLN A 410 7.71 5.66 10.18
C GLN A 410 7.57 7.11 9.71
N THR A 411 6.64 7.43 8.83
CA THR A 411 6.46 8.79 8.29
C THR A 411 5.86 9.76 9.31
N ASP A 412 4.87 9.35 10.14
CA ASP A 412 4.34 10.21 11.20
C ASP A 412 5.39 10.45 12.29
N ILE A 413 6.10 9.40 12.75
CA ILE A 413 7.16 9.56 13.75
C ILE A 413 8.25 10.49 13.18
N TYR A 414 8.68 10.28 11.94
CA TYR A 414 9.77 11.08 11.34
C TYR A 414 9.39 12.55 11.09
N SER A 415 8.10 12.87 10.94
CA SER A 415 7.61 14.27 10.85
C SER A 415 8.04 15.15 12.04
N LYS A 416 8.29 14.54 13.22
CA LYS A 416 8.82 15.19 14.42
C LYS A 416 10.28 14.78 14.70
N TYR A 417 10.61 13.50 14.50
CA TYR A 417 11.87 12.89 14.95
C TYR A 417 13.04 12.98 13.95
N HIS A 418 12.85 13.60 12.78
CA HIS A 418 13.96 14.01 11.93
C HIS A 418 14.85 15.08 12.61
N ILE A 419 14.29 15.89 13.51
CA ILE A 419 15.00 16.90 14.31
C ILE A 419 15.92 16.18 15.31
N ARG A 420 17.23 16.10 14.99
CA ARG A 420 18.21 15.36 15.81
C ARG A 420 18.69 16.11 17.06
N SER A 421 18.43 17.42 17.14
CA SER A 421 18.87 18.32 18.20
C SER A 421 17.78 18.46 19.27
N ALA A 422 18.04 17.97 20.50
CA ALA A 422 17.10 18.09 21.62
C ALA A 422 16.63 19.54 21.88
N ARG A 423 17.47 20.53 21.58
CA ARG A 423 17.15 21.95 21.73
C ARG A 423 16.21 22.49 20.65
N GLU A 424 16.33 22.03 19.41
CA GLU A 424 15.36 22.39 18.35
C GLU A 424 14.03 21.64 18.54
N PHE A 425 14.11 20.36 18.91
CA PHE A 425 12.96 19.51 19.19
C PHE A 425 12.08 20.07 20.32
N TYR A 426 12.67 20.50 21.44
CA TYR A 426 11.93 21.16 22.53
C TYR A 426 11.16 22.42 22.07
N ASN A 427 11.74 23.19 21.15
CA ASN A 427 11.12 24.40 20.60
C ASN A 427 10.05 24.11 19.52
N LYS A 428 9.95 22.86 19.03
CA LYS A 428 9.03 22.41 17.96
C LYS A 428 9.07 23.32 16.71
N SER A 429 10.24 23.83 16.38
CA SER A 429 10.42 24.90 15.39
C SER A 429 10.38 24.45 13.92
N ASP A 430 10.51 23.15 13.67
CA ASP A 430 10.55 22.55 12.32
C ASP A 430 9.73 21.24 12.27
N VAL A 431 8.54 21.24 12.86
CA VAL A 431 7.61 20.10 12.75
C VAL A 431 6.99 20.08 11.35
N TRP A 432 6.91 18.90 10.74
CA TRP A 432 6.33 18.70 9.41
C TRP A 432 4.94 18.04 9.53
N ASP A 433 4.12 18.21 8.50
CA ASP A 433 2.88 17.45 8.28
C ASP A 433 3.05 16.63 6.98
N ILE A 434 2.32 15.52 6.82
CA ILE A 434 2.20 14.87 5.50
C ILE A 434 1.40 15.81 4.58
N GLY A 435 1.78 15.90 3.29
CA GLY A 435 1.05 16.72 2.33
C GLY A 435 -0.42 16.31 2.19
N THR A 436 -1.31 17.28 1.96
CA THR A 436 -2.76 17.03 1.79
C THR A 436 -3.22 17.18 0.34
N GLN A 437 -4.29 16.47 -0.03
CA GLN A 437 -4.89 16.41 -1.37
C GLN A 437 -6.44 16.47 -1.30
N ILE A 438 -7.10 16.60 -2.45
CA ILE A 438 -8.56 16.56 -2.59
C ILE A 438 -8.95 15.30 -3.33
N TYR A 439 -9.34 14.26 -2.58
CA TYR A 439 -9.74 12.97 -3.13
C TYR A 439 -11.26 12.82 -3.19
N GLY A 440 -11.76 12.02 -4.13
CA GLY A 440 -13.16 11.60 -4.16
C GLY A 440 -14.12 12.57 -4.89
N PRO A 441 -15.43 12.56 -4.55
CA PRO A 441 -16.45 13.29 -5.31
C PRO A 441 -16.27 14.81 -5.35
N SER A 442 -16.12 15.37 -6.55
CA SER A 442 -15.92 16.81 -6.76
C SER A 442 -17.16 17.62 -6.40
N GLY A 443 -17.04 18.57 -5.47
CA GLY A 443 -18.12 19.52 -5.13
C GLY A 443 -18.06 19.98 -3.68
N ALA A 444 -19.22 20.29 -3.09
CA ALA A 444 -19.33 20.72 -1.69
C ALA A 444 -18.98 19.62 -0.66
N SER A 445 -18.67 18.40 -1.12
CA SER A 445 -18.22 17.25 -0.34
C SER A 445 -16.76 16.84 -0.66
N SER A 446 -16.00 17.72 -1.31
CA SER A 446 -14.56 17.52 -1.57
C SER A 446 -13.78 17.65 -0.25
N GLU A 447 -13.47 16.53 0.40
CA GLU A 447 -12.74 16.53 1.67
C GLU A 447 -11.22 16.62 1.44
N SER A 448 -10.56 17.46 2.24
CA SER A 448 -9.09 17.57 2.28
C SER A 448 -8.56 16.47 3.20
N MET A 449 -7.88 15.48 2.63
CA MET A 449 -7.23 14.40 3.36
C MET A 449 -5.71 14.40 3.15
N PHE A 450 -4.97 13.65 3.95
CA PHE A 450 -3.55 13.40 3.69
C PHE A 450 -3.35 12.60 2.40
N VAL A 451 -2.21 12.78 1.74
CA VAL A 451 -1.77 11.94 0.62
C VAL A 451 -1.46 10.55 1.18
N GLU A 452 -2.14 9.53 0.64
CA GLU A 452 -1.87 8.13 0.96
C GLU A 452 -0.50 7.73 0.40
N SER A 453 0.28 6.99 1.19
CA SER A 453 1.57 6.46 0.74
C SER A 453 1.37 5.58 -0.49
N SER A 454 2.11 5.89 -1.56
CA SER A 454 1.83 5.35 -2.89
C SER A 454 3.02 4.58 -3.44
N TYR A 455 2.77 3.35 -3.90
CA TYR A 455 3.77 2.54 -4.61
C TYR A 455 3.92 3.03 -6.06
N LEU A 456 5.16 3.27 -6.49
CA LEU A 456 5.50 3.79 -7.82
C LEU A 456 6.78 3.14 -8.36
N ILE A 457 6.82 2.78 -9.64
CA ILE A 457 8.07 2.54 -10.38
C ILE A 457 8.58 3.88 -10.93
N MET A 458 9.72 4.36 -10.45
CA MET A 458 10.41 5.51 -11.05
C MET A 458 11.92 5.52 -10.84
N LYS A 459 12.63 6.27 -11.67
CA LYS A 459 14.07 6.54 -11.53
C LYS A 459 14.30 7.53 -10.39
N LEU A 460 14.96 7.08 -9.32
CA LEU A 460 15.35 7.97 -8.23
C LEU A 460 16.47 8.94 -8.67
N PRO A 461 16.56 10.17 -8.12
CA PRO A 461 17.59 11.14 -8.48
C PRO A 461 19.05 10.71 -8.22
N ASP A 462 19.25 9.64 -7.45
CA ASP A 462 20.55 9.03 -7.19
C ASP A 462 20.62 7.54 -7.62
N SER A 463 19.80 7.15 -8.60
CA SER A 463 19.79 5.82 -9.21
C SER A 463 20.00 5.88 -10.73
N GLU A 464 20.80 4.95 -11.24
CA GLU A 464 21.01 4.70 -12.68
C GLU A 464 19.81 4.01 -13.35
N LYS A 465 18.81 3.57 -12.58
CA LYS A 465 17.65 2.80 -13.03
C LYS A 465 16.39 3.13 -12.25
N GLU A 466 15.25 2.84 -12.86
CA GLU A 466 13.95 2.77 -12.19
C GLU A 466 13.94 1.69 -11.12
N GLU A 467 13.37 2.01 -9.96
CA GLU A 467 13.08 1.07 -8.89
C GLU A 467 11.63 1.26 -8.43
N PHE A 468 11.04 0.19 -7.92
CA PHE A 468 9.77 0.25 -7.21
C PHE A 468 10.01 0.81 -5.83
N ILE A 469 9.33 1.91 -5.50
CA ILE A 469 9.41 2.58 -4.20
C ILE A 469 8.01 2.76 -3.63
N LEU A 470 7.93 2.99 -2.33
CA LEU A 470 6.75 3.54 -1.65
C LEU A 470 7.13 4.94 -1.15
N MET A 471 6.28 5.95 -1.36
CA MET A 471 6.62 7.35 -1.01
C MET A 471 5.46 8.20 -0.46
N VAL A 472 5.81 9.28 0.23
CA VAL A 472 4.92 10.39 0.66
C VAL A 472 5.59 11.77 0.51
N PRO A 473 4.80 12.84 0.30
CA PRO A 473 5.26 14.23 0.39
C PRO A 473 5.22 14.77 1.84
N TYR A 474 6.17 15.63 2.20
CA TYR A 474 6.13 16.43 3.43
C TYR A 474 5.98 17.92 3.15
N THR A 475 5.11 18.57 3.92
CA THR A 475 5.03 20.03 4.03
C THR A 475 5.44 20.47 5.46
N PRO A 476 5.88 21.73 5.68
CA PRO A 476 6.02 22.23 7.04
C PRO A 476 4.65 22.29 7.72
N GLN A 477 4.60 22.16 9.06
CA GLN A 477 3.33 22.11 9.75
C GLN A 477 2.46 23.36 9.49
N ARG A 478 1.18 23.14 9.13
CA ARG A 478 0.21 24.17 8.71
C ARG A 478 0.63 24.96 7.46
N LYS A 479 1.44 24.37 6.58
CA LYS A 479 1.82 24.92 5.27
C LYS A 479 1.45 23.93 4.17
N ASN A 480 1.18 24.46 2.98
CA ASN A 480 0.78 23.67 1.81
C ASN A 480 1.89 23.59 0.75
N ASN A 481 3.05 24.25 0.96
CA ASN A 481 4.23 24.11 0.10
C ASN A 481 5.04 22.88 0.53
N MET A 482 5.50 22.09 -0.44
CA MET A 482 6.33 20.92 -0.15
C MET A 482 7.76 21.35 0.18
N ILE A 483 8.43 20.58 1.04
CA ILE A 483 9.83 20.82 1.48
C ILE A 483 10.72 19.59 1.32
N SER A 484 10.12 18.41 1.32
CA SER A 484 10.79 17.15 1.01
C SER A 484 9.77 16.11 0.57
N TRP A 485 10.28 15.00 0.02
CA TRP A 485 9.53 13.75 -0.05
C TRP A 485 10.37 12.63 0.59
N PHE A 486 9.68 11.66 1.18
CA PHE A 486 10.26 10.53 1.88
C PHE A 486 9.84 9.25 1.16
N ALA A 487 10.77 8.32 1.02
CA ALA A 487 10.57 7.09 0.26
C ALA A 487 11.31 5.90 0.87
N VAL A 488 10.83 4.70 0.57
CA VAL A 488 11.51 3.43 0.84
C VAL A 488 11.62 2.60 -0.43
N LYS A 489 12.80 2.02 -0.65
CA LYS A 489 13.12 1.23 -1.84
C LYS A 489 12.73 -0.24 -1.65
N ASN A 490 12.21 -0.89 -2.69
CA ASN A 490 11.72 -2.28 -2.61
C ASN A 490 12.59 -3.29 -3.37
N ASP A 491 13.51 -2.87 -4.24
CA ASP A 491 14.14 -3.77 -5.20
C ASP A 491 15.51 -4.31 -4.75
N GLY A 492 15.66 -5.65 -4.83
CA GLY A 492 16.94 -6.35 -4.70
C GLY A 492 17.71 -6.03 -3.41
N GLU A 493 18.98 -5.67 -3.56
CA GLU A 493 19.88 -5.29 -2.44
C GLU A 493 19.50 -3.94 -1.80
N ASN A 494 18.57 -3.18 -2.42
CA ASN A 494 18.08 -1.91 -1.88
C ASN A 494 16.82 -2.04 -1.03
N TYR A 495 16.24 -3.24 -0.90
CA TYR A 495 15.03 -3.47 -0.11
C TYR A 495 15.14 -2.88 1.32
N GLY A 496 14.22 -1.98 1.66
CA GLY A 496 14.15 -1.34 2.97
C GLY A 496 15.10 -0.16 3.18
N GLN A 497 15.81 0.32 2.15
CA GLN A 497 16.55 1.59 2.23
C GLN A 497 15.57 2.77 2.29
N LEU A 498 15.57 3.49 3.41
CA LEU A 498 14.79 4.72 3.63
C LEU A 498 15.59 5.94 3.13
N LYS A 499 14.98 6.77 2.28
CA LYS A 499 15.59 7.99 1.71
C LYS A 499 14.68 9.21 1.87
N LEU A 500 15.27 10.33 2.26
CA LEU A 500 14.62 11.64 2.34
C LEU A 500 15.24 12.60 1.33
N TYR A 501 14.44 13.14 0.41
CA TYR A 501 14.87 14.10 -0.59
C TYR A 501 14.40 15.50 -0.21
N THR A 502 15.31 16.31 0.34
CA THR A 502 15.05 17.67 0.83
C THR A 502 15.24 18.73 -0.25
N PHE A 503 14.43 19.79 -0.23
CA PHE A 503 14.52 20.89 -1.21
C PHE A 503 15.40 22.04 -0.71
N PRO A 504 15.97 22.88 -1.60
CA PRO A 504 16.90 23.94 -1.19
C PRO A 504 16.17 25.10 -0.53
N SER A 505 16.63 25.50 0.66
CA SER A 505 16.06 26.62 1.42
C SER A 505 16.03 27.91 0.59
N GLY A 506 14.83 28.41 0.29
CA GLY A 506 14.62 29.60 -0.54
C GLY A 506 13.96 29.33 -1.90
N LYS A 507 13.90 28.07 -2.36
CA LYS A 507 12.94 27.67 -3.39
C LYS A 507 11.59 27.38 -2.73
N ILE A 508 10.52 27.90 -3.32
CA ILE A 508 9.16 27.42 -3.04
C ILE A 508 8.89 26.28 -4.02
N VAL A 509 8.32 25.20 -3.51
CA VAL A 509 7.84 24.07 -4.31
C VAL A 509 6.37 23.91 -3.98
N GLU A 510 5.52 23.93 -5.01
CA GLU A 510 4.10 23.68 -4.87
C GLU A 510 3.90 22.33 -4.18
N GLY A 511 3.16 22.28 -3.07
CA GLY A 511 2.70 21.00 -2.51
C GLY A 511 1.37 20.59 -3.12
N PRO A 512 0.90 19.35 -2.88
CA PRO A 512 -0.30 18.82 -3.54
C PRO A 512 -1.52 19.73 -3.38
N MET A 513 -1.88 20.13 -2.15
CA MET A 513 -2.97 21.10 -1.88
C MET A 513 -2.80 22.50 -2.53
N GLN A 514 -1.60 22.87 -3.00
CA GLN A 514 -1.42 24.08 -3.82
C GLN A 514 -1.73 23.81 -5.29
N VAL A 515 -1.28 22.67 -5.83
CA VAL A 515 -1.63 22.20 -7.18
C VAL A 515 -3.15 22.00 -7.29
N GLU A 516 -3.78 21.40 -6.28
CA GLU A 516 -5.23 21.29 -6.11
C GLU A 516 -5.94 22.64 -6.23
N GLY A 517 -5.40 23.66 -5.56
CA GLY A 517 -5.93 25.03 -5.61
C GLY A 517 -5.77 25.69 -6.98
N ILE A 518 -4.66 25.43 -7.68
CA ILE A 518 -4.41 25.90 -9.05
C ILE A 518 -5.39 25.25 -10.03
N ILE A 519 -5.53 23.92 -9.98
CA ILE A 519 -6.47 23.15 -10.81
C ILE A 519 -7.91 23.62 -10.59
N SER A 520 -8.30 23.84 -9.34
CA SER A 520 -9.64 24.31 -8.97
C SER A 520 -9.91 25.78 -9.34
N GLN A 521 -8.87 26.55 -9.66
CA GLN A 521 -8.97 27.95 -10.12
C GLN A 521 -8.89 28.11 -11.64
N ASP A 522 -8.47 27.06 -12.38
CA ASP A 522 -8.42 27.13 -13.83
C ASP A 522 -9.82 27.14 -14.46
N VAL A 523 -10.07 28.13 -15.30
CA VAL A 523 -11.39 28.38 -15.89
C VAL A 523 -11.74 27.35 -16.97
N ALA A 524 -10.77 26.77 -17.67
CA ALA A 524 -11.04 25.75 -18.69
C ALA A 524 -11.36 24.40 -18.02
N ILE A 525 -10.57 24.01 -17.02
CA ILE A 525 -10.79 22.79 -16.22
C ILE A 525 -12.09 22.89 -15.43
N GLY A 526 -12.33 24.00 -14.73
CA GLY A 526 -13.58 24.22 -13.99
C GLY A 526 -14.82 24.15 -14.89
N ASN A 527 -14.79 24.74 -16.08
CA ASN A 527 -15.89 24.63 -17.06
C ASN A 527 -16.08 23.19 -17.57
N ALA A 528 -15.00 22.44 -17.81
CA ALA A 528 -15.08 21.06 -18.26
C ALA A 528 -15.58 20.09 -17.16
N ILE A 529 -15.16 20.27 -15.90
CA ILE A 529 -15.70 19.53 -14.75
C ILE A 529 -17.18 19.85 -14.56
N ASN A 530 -17.57 21.13 -14.61
CA ASN A 530 -18.98 21.55 -14.55
C ASN A 530 -19.80 20.93 -15.69
N LEU A 531 -19.25 20.85 -16.91
CA LEU A 531 -19.91 20.20 -18.05
C LEU A 531 -20.12 18.69 -17.79
N LEU A 532 -19.10 17.99 -17.29
CA LEU A 532 -19.18 16.57 -16.91
C LEU A 532 -20.22 16.29 -15.80
N GLN A 533 -20.41 17.22 -14.86
CA GLN A 533 -21.47 17.14 -13.84
C GLN A 533 -22.85 17.52 -14.38
N SER A 534 -22.92 18.46 -15.33
CA SER A 534 -24.19 19.01 -15.86
C SER A 534 -25.06 18.00 -16.63
N GLY A 535 -24.53 16.81 -16.93
CA GLY A 535 -25.28 15.65 -17.45
C GLY A 535 -26.38 15.12 -16.53
N GLY A 536 -26.50 15.64 -15.30
CA GLY A 536 -27.67 15.49 -14.42
C GLY A 536 -27.81 14.15 -13.70
N ASN A 537 -27.13 13.11 -14.19
CA ASN A 537 -26.99 11.80 -13.53
C ASN A 537 -25.52 11.34 -13.54
N SER A 538 -24.57 12.27 -13.38
CA SER A 538 -23.14 11.99 -13.36
C SER A 538 -22.43 12.69 -12.18
N GLN A 539 -21.52 11.96 -11.55
CA GLN A 539 -20.64 12.39 -10.48
C GLN A 539 -19.20 12.33 -10.99
N VAL A 540 -18.50 13.47 -10.93
CA VAL A 540 -17.05 13.53 -11.16
C VAL A 540 -16.34 13.14 -9.86
N ILE A 541 -15.29 12.34 -9.97
CA ILE A 541 -14.49 11.83 -8.86
C ILE A 541 -13.02 12.10 -9.18
N ARG A 542 -12.30 12.73 -8.26
CA ARG A 542 -10.86 12.98 -8.34
C ARG A 542 -10.11 11.80 -7.74
N GLY A 543 -9.12 11.27 -8.46
CA GLY A 543 -8.21 10.25 -7.94
C GLY A 543 -7.11 10.86 -7.08
N ASN A 544 -6.11 10.05 -6.74
CA ASN A 544 -4.93 10.51 -6.00
C ASN A 544 -4.08 11.51 -6.81
N MET A 545 -3.54 12.51 -6.13
CA MET A 545 -2.60 13.50 -6.69
C MET A 545 -1.19 12.91 -6.72
N LEU A 546 -0.78 12.40 -7.89
CA LEU A 546 0.51 11.75 -8.09
C LEU A 546 1.62 12.79 -8.23
N ILE A 547 2.74 12.54 -7.55
CA ILE A 547 3.90 13.44 -7.47
C ILE A 547 5.08 12.67 -8.05
N ILE A 548 5.49 13.03 -9.25
CA ILE A 548 6.50 12.29 -10.02
C ILE A 548 7.75 13.18 -10.19
N PRO A 549 8.77 13.03 -9.32
CA PRO A 549 10.13 13.46 -9.61
C PRO A 549 10.62 12.91 -10.96
N ILE A 550 11.14 13.78 -11.83
CA ILE A 550 11.79 13.41 -13.09
C ILE A 550 13.03 14.31 -13.23
N GLU A 551 14.20 13.70 -13.42
CA GLU A 551 15.50 14.35 -13.31
C GLU A 551 15.55 15.28 -12.08
N ASP A 552 15.77 16.58 -12.24
CA ASP A 552 15.86 17.55 -11.15
C ASP A 552 14.57 18.39 -11.00
N SER A 553 13.41 17.83 -11.38
CA SER A 553 12.12 18.52 -11.49
C SER A 553 10.94 17.68 -10.95
N ILE A 554 9.76 18.29 -10.76
CA ILE A 554 8.57 17.58 -10.25
C ILE A 554 7.38 17.81 -11.18
N LEU A 555 6.82 16.71 -11.67
CA LEU A 555 5.60 16.63 -12.45
C LEU A 555 4.43 16.20 -11.54
N TYR A 556 3.26 16.81 -11.73
CA TYR A 556 2.04 16.43 -11.00
C TYR A 556 1.01 15.86 -11.97
N VAL A 557 0.40 14.73 -11.61
CA VAL A 557 -0.58 14.02 -12.44
C VAL A 557 -1.79 13.63 -11.59
N GLU A 558 -3.00 13.90 -12.07
CA GLU A 558 -4.24 13.61 -11.36
C GLU A 558 -5.28 12.99 -12.31
N PRO A 559 -5.75 11.75 -12.08
CA PRO A 559 -6.78 11.13 -12.88
C PRO A 559 -8.20 11.58 -12.46
N ILE A 560 -9.04 11.92 -13.43
CA ILE A 560 -10.43 12.33 -13.24
C ILE A 560 -11.37 11.26 -13.79
N TYR A 561 -12.17 10.68 -12.88
CA TYR A 561 -13.17 9.67 -13.20
C TYR A 561 -14.57 10.28 -13.31
N LEU A 562 -15.41 9.64 -14.11
CA LEU A 562 -16.84 9.89 -14.19
C LEU A 562 -17.59 8.62 -13.81
N ARG A 563 -18.54 8.72 -12.87
CA ARG A 563 -19.46 7.65 -12.49
C ARG A 563 -20.89 8.15 -12.63
N ALA A 564 -21.81 7.35 -13.15
CA ALA A 564 -23.22 7.76 -13.16
C ALA A 564 -23.83 7.68 -11.75
N SER A 565 -24.83 8.52 -11.44
CA SER A 565 -25.41 8.65 -10.09
C SER A 565 -26.27 7.47 -9.62
N ASN A 566 -26.18 6.30 -10.26
CA ASN A 566 -26.86 5.07 -9.84
C ASN A 566 -25.89 4.10 -9.15
N ALA A 567 -26.42 3.25 -8.27
CA ALA A 567 -25.62 2.38 -7.41
C ALA A 567 -24.95 1.17 -8.12
N SER A 568 -25.00 1.10 -9.45
CA SER A 568 -24.38 0.04 -10.27
C SER A 568 -23.47 0.60 -11.37
N ALA A 569 -23.24 1.91 -11.40
CA ALA A 569 -22.37 2.54 -12.38
C ALA A 569 -20.91 2.41 -11.95
N LEU A 570 -20.06 1.99 -12.88
CA LEU A 570 -18.63 1.98 -12.67
C LEU A 570 -18.05 3.39 -12.79
N PRO A 571 -17.01 3.73 -12.00
CA PRO A 571 -16.15 4.85 -12.33
C PRO A 571 -15.38 4.53 -13.61
N GLU A 572 -15.32 5.49 -14.53
CA GLU A 572 -14.55 5.40 -15.76
C GLU A 572 -13.61 6.61 -15.87
N LEU A 573 -12.32 6.39 -16.13
CA LEU A 573 -11.36 7.46 -16.37
C LEU A 573 -11.77 8.26 -17.61
N LYS A 574 -11.96 9.57 -17.48
CA LYS A 574 -12.36 10.45 -18.61
C LYS A 574 -11.34 11.53 -18.92
N LYS A 575 -10.53 11.96 -17.95
CA LYS A 575 -9.45 12.92 -18.16
C LYS A 575 -8.25 12.60 -17.28
N VAL A 576 -7.07 13.02 -17.71
CA VAL A 576 -5.86 13.09 -16.89
C VAL A 576 -5.40 14.55 -16.87
N ILE A 577 -5.36 15.15 -15.67
CA ILE A 577 -4.78 16.48 -15.46
C ILE A 577 -3.27 16.31 -15.29
N VAL A 578 -2.50 17.19 -15.93
CA VAL A 578 -1.06 17.31 -15.70
C VAL A 578 -0.74 18.77 -15.37
N PHE A 579 -0.04 18.98 -14.25
CA PHE A 579 0.48 20.28 -13.85
C PHE A 579 2.01 20.28 -13.82
N TYR A 580 2.60 21.31 -14.40
CA TYR A 580 4.04 21.54 -14.40
C TYR A 580 4.35 23.04 -14.38
N ARG A 581 5.05 23.48 -13.32
CA ARG A 581 5.45 24.87 -13.02
C ARG A 581 4.31 25.88 -12.91
N ASN A 582 3.75 26.28 -14.05
CA ASN A 582 2.67 27.25 -14.20
C ASN A 582 1.77 26.94 -15.39
N LYS A 583 1.92 25.76 -16.00
CA LYS A 583 1.00 25.19 -16.99
C LYS A 583 0.16 24.11 -16.30
N VAL A 584 -1.15 24.14 -16.54
CA VAL A 584 -2.05 23.03 -16.26
C VAL A 584 -2.75 22.63 -17.57
N VAL A 585 -2.92 21.33 -17.77
CA VAL A 585 -3.50 20.73 -18.99
C VAL A 585 -4.41 19.58 -18.56
N MET A 586 -5.51 19.34 -19.30
CA MET A 586 -6.44 18.25 -19.01
C MET A 586 -6.97 17.61 -20.31
N GLU A 587 -6.41 16.46 -20.68
CA GLU A 587 -6.76 15.70 -21.90
C GLU A 587 -7.31 14.31 -21.56
N ASP A 588 -7.74 13.56 -22.59
CA ASP A 588 -8.32 12.22 -22.42
C ASP A 588 -7.30 11.14 -21.98
N SER A 589 -5.99 11.44 -22.04
CA SER A 589 -4.92 10.54 -21.59
C SER A 589 -3.70 11.31 -21.08
N LEU A 590 -2.85 10.63 -20.31
CA LEU A 590 -1.56 11.14 -19.84
C LEU A 590 -0.64 11.54 -21.01
N GLU A 591 -0.58 10.71 -22.06
CA GLU A 591 0.22 10.97 -23.27
C GLU A 591 -0.18 12.29 -23.94
N LEU A 592 -1.49 12.52 -24.13
CA LEU A 592 -2.01 13.76 -24.72
C LEU A 592 -1.75 14.98 -23.84
N SER A 593 -1.87 14.83 -22.51
CA SER A 593 -1.57 15.91 -21.57
C SER A 593 -0.08 16.26 -21.54
N LEU A 594 0.80 15.26 -21.51
CA LEU A 594 2.26 15.43 -21.63
C LEU A 594 2.63 16.11 -22.96
N ALA A 595 2.06 15.66 -24.08
CA ALA A 595 2.32 16.23 -25.40
C ALA A 595 1.85 17.69 -25.57
N LYS A 596 0.99 18.22 -24.67
CA LYS A 596 0.63 19.65 -24.63
C LYS A 596 1.46 20.46 -23.62
N ILE A 597 1.91 19.85 -22.52
CA ILE A 597 2.89 20.49 -21.61
C ILE A 597 4.25 20.64 -22.31
N PHE A 598 4.69 19.56 -22.95
CA PHE A 598 5.95 19.37 -23.68
C PHE A 598 5.67 19.11 -25.18
N PRO A 599 5.28 20.16 -25.94
CA PRO A 599 4.99 20.02 -27.36
C PRO A 599 6.21 19.47 -28.13
N PRO A 600 5.99 18.75 -29.24
CA PRO A 600 7.08 18.44 -30.16
C PRO A 600 7.76 19.74 -30.62
N PRO A 601 9.04 19.68 -31.04
CA PRO A 601 9.62 20.75 -31.84
C PRO A 601 8.67 21.08 -32.99
N LYS A 602 8.47 22.37 -33.25
CA LYS A 602 7.82 22.74 -34.52
C LYS A 602 8.76 22.28 -35.63
N GLU A 603 8.24 21.50 -36.56
CA GLU A 603 8.78 21.57 -37.92
C GLU A 603 8.65 23.03 -38.35
N ASP A 604 9.76 23.69 -38.62
CA ASP A 604 9.72 25.04 -39.19
C ASP A 604 9.00 24.94 -40.53
N GLU A 605 7.84 25.58 -40.66
CA GLU A 605 7.19 25.77 -41.94
C GLU A 605 8.21 26.45 -42.88
N GLU A 606 8.71 25.72 -43.89
CA GLU A 606 9.63 26.30 -44.87
C GLU A 606 9.02 27.62 -45.37
N PRO A 607 9.72 28.76 -45.22
CA PRO A 607 9.11 30.05 -45.45
C PRO A 607 8.64 30.12 -46.89
N THR A 608 7.31 30.05 -47.09
CA THR A 608 6.71 29.84 -48.41
C THR A 608 7.09 31.00 -49.32
N ILE A 609 8.13 30.79 -50.14
CA ILE A 609 8.74 31.82 -50.97
C ILE A 609 7.63 32.38 -51.86
N PRO A 610 7.29 33.68 -51.77
CA PRO A 610 6.21 34.25 -52.54
C PRO A 610 6.55 34.11 -54.02
N LYS A 611 5.79 33.24 -54.71
CA LYS A 611 6.04 32.87 -56.10
C LYS A 611 6.10 34.15 -56.95
N PRO A 612 7.18 34.39 -57.70
CA PRO A 612 7.30 35.62 -58.48
C PRO A 612 6.09 35.82 -59.40
N PRO A 613 5.62 37.06 -59.61
CA PRO A 613 4.51 37.32 -60.52
C PRO A 613 4.85 36.83 -61.93
N ASP A 614 3.88 36.21 -62.58
CA ASP A 614 4.05 35.62 -63.91
C ASP A 614 4.19 36.71 -64.99
N ILE A 615 5.42 37.06 -65.33
CA ILE A 615 5.73 38.01 -66.39
C ILE A 615 5.59 37.29 -67.73
N SER A 616 4.37 37.26 -68.24
CA SER A 616 4.06 36.81 -69.60
C SER A 616 4.77 37.70 -70.63
N ILE A 617 5.92 37.25 -71.11
CA ILE A 617 6.67 37.91 -72.19
C ILE A 617 5.95 37.62 -73.51
N LYS A 618 5.16 38.59 -73.96
CA LYS A 618 4.51 38.55 -75.28
C LYS A 618 5.59 38.57 -76.38
N PRO A 619 5.54 37.69 -77.41
CA PRO A 619 6.47 37.74 -78.53
C PRO A 619 6.37 39.05 -79.33
N PRO A 620 7.42 39.46 -80.06
CA PRO A 620 7.35 40.57 -81.01
C PRO A 620 6.50 40.21 -82.25
N ASP A 621 5.65 41.12 -82.69
CA ASP A 621 5.00 41.07 -84.00
C ASP A 621 5.96 41.65 -85.06
N GLU A 622 6.30 40.90 -86.12
CA GLU A 622 6.92 41.49 -87.33
C GLU A 622 6.50 40.78 -88.64
N ALA A 623 5.55 41.44 -89.33
CA ALA A 623 5.30 41.51 -90.78
C ALA A 623 5.33 40.26 -91.70
N ASP A 624 4.13 39.93 -92.23
CA ASP A 624 3.78 39.71 -93.64
C ASP A 624 4.67 38.92 -94.61
N THR A 625 4.11 37.84 -95.17
CA THR A 625 3.96 37.64 -96.64
C THR A 625 2.94 36.50 -96.91
N VAL A 626 1.72 36.79 -97.39
CA VAL A 626 1.26 36.83 -98.82
C VAL A 626 0.74 35.48 -99.36
N ALA A 627 -0.54 35.46 -99.79
CA ALA A 627 -1.26 34.45 -100.60
C ALA A 627 -1.41 33.02 -100.00
N GLU A 628 -2.44 32.19 -100.26
CA GLU A 628 -3.76 32.25 -100.95
C GLU A 628 -4.55 30.96 -100.54
N LEU A 629 -5.88 30.78 -100.67
CA LEU A 629 -7.02 31.56 -101.18
C LEU A 629 -7.96 31.96 -99.98
N ILE A 630 -9.30 32.16 -99.96
CA ILE A 630 -10.54 31.91 -100.76
C ILE A 630 -10.99 30.46 -100.97
N GLU A 631 -11.82 29.95 -100.04
CA GLU A 631 -13.18 29.43 -100.34
C GLU A 631 -14.11 29.74 -99.16
#